data_AF-A0A951RZ32-F1
#
_entry.id   AF-A0A951RZ32-F1
#
_cell.length_a   1.000
_cell.length_b   1.000
_cell.length_c   1.000
_cell.angle_alpha   90.00
_cell.angle_beta   90.00
_cell.angle_gamma   90.00
#
_symmetry.space_group_name_H-M   'P 1'
#
loop_
_entity.id
_entity.type
_entity.pdbx_description
1 polymer ?
#
loop_
_entity_poly.entity_id
_entity_poly.type
_entity_poly.pdbx_seq_one_letter_code
_entity_poly.pdbx_strand_id
1 'polypeptide(L)'
;MSTHSHVPKKTTATIAIIIFLIPLLLFILWISITIRLGEISERDQIDTFLSYFPAIIRHYSGIIIFSIICCVVAMYLAAKSFKKKLLPLRIAMFLVVIGSIFLIFFNISRLV
;
A
#
# COMPACT_ATOMS: atom_id res chain seq x y z
N MET A 1 -22.00 29.05 -10.06
CA MET A 1 -22.31 28.27 -8.85
C MET A 1 -21.34 27.08 -8.79
N SER A 2 -20.11 27.29 -8.30
CA SER A 2 -19.10 26.23 -8.25
C SER A 2 -19.33 25.38 -7.01
N THR A 3 -19.85 24.17 -7.19
CA THR A 3 -19.92 23.13 -6.17
C THR A 3 -18.52 22.61 -5.85
N HIS A 4 -17.72 23.40 -5.15
CA HIS A 4 -16.55 22.89 -4.43
C HIS A 4 -17.08 22.10 -3.23
N SER A 5 -17.38 20.81 -3.44
CA SER A 5 -17.59 19.87 -2.34
C SER A 5 -16.28 19.78 -1.57
N HIS A 6 -16.19 20.58 -0.51
CA HIS A 6 -15.01 20.69 0.32
C HIS A 6 -14.94 19.41 1.15
N VAL A 7 -14.41 18.32 0.56
CA VAL A 7 -14.25 17.03 1.24
C VAL A 7 -13.59 17.31 2.59
N PRO A 8 -14.24 16.95 3.71
CA PRO A 8 -13.72 17.31 5.02
C PRO A 8 -12.33 16.73 5.16
N LYS A 9 -11.35 17.57 5.51
CA LYS A 9 -9.94 17.17 5.51
C LYS A 9 -9.69 15.94 6.39
N LYS A 10 -10.52 15.69 7.42
CA LYS A 10 -10.51 14.45 8.26
C LYS A 10 -10.76 13.19 7.42
N THR A 11 -11.67 13.24 6.47
CA THR A 11 -11.97 12.14 5.54
C THR A 11 -10.76 11.82 4.65
N THR A 12 -10.03 12.83 4.18
CA THR A 12 -8.81 12.63 3.36
C THR A 12 -7.73 11.83 4.10
N ALA A 13 -7.60 12.05 5.41
CA ALA A 13 -6.66 11.31 6.24
C ALA A 13 -7.05 9.84 6.39
N THR A 14 -8.33 9.58 6.67
CA THR A 14 -8.86 8.22 6.78
C THR A 14 -8.71 7.47 5.45
N ILE A 15 -9.01 8.11 4.33
CA ILE A 15 -8.83 7.53 2.99
C ILE A 15 -7.36 7.19 2.74
N ALA A 16 -6.41 8.06 3.10
CA ALA A 16 -4.98 7.78 2.94
C ALA A 16 -4.56 6.51 3.70
N ILE A 17 -5.04 6.34 4.93
CA ILE A 17 -4.75 5.17 5.76
C ILE A 17 -5.37 3.91 5.16
N ILE A 18 -6.63 3.97 4.71
CA ILE A 18 -7.32 2.84 4.08
C ILE A 18 -6.60 2.41 2.80
N ILE A 19 -6.18 3.36 1.97
CA ILE A 19 -5.44 3.06 0.74
C ILE A 19 -4.06 2.45 1.07
N PHE A 20 -3.38 2.92 2.11
CA PHE A 20 -2.11 2.37 2.58
C PHE A 20 -2.24 0.95 3.17
N LEU A 21 -3.38 0.60 3.75
CA LEU A 21 -3.63 -0.74 4.28
C LEU A 21 -3.57 -1.82 3.18
N ILE A 22 -3.94 -1.49 1.95
CA ILE A 22 -3.90 -2.44 0.82
C ILE A 22 -2.47 -2.94 0.54
N PRO A 23 -1.48 -2.09 0.21
CA PRO A 23 -0.11 -2.53 -0.03
C PRO A 23 0.53 -3.13 1.23
N LEU A 24 0.14 -2.68 2.42
CA LEU A 24 0.59 -3.27 3.69
C LEU A 24 0.11 -4.73 3.84
N LEU A 25 -1.15 -5.02 3.51
CA LEU A 25 -1.69 -6.38 3.54
C LEU A 25 -0.97 -7.29 2.54
N LEU A 26 -0.69 -6.80 1.33
CA LEU A 26 0.07 -7.55 0.33
C LEU A 26 1.48 -7.89 0.83
N PHE A 27 2.14 -6.95 1.48
CA PHE A 27 3.45 -7.16 2.10
C PHE A 27 3.40 -8.19 3.23
N ILE A 28 2.42 -8.10 4.13
CA ILE A 28 2.24 -9.07 5.23
C ILE A 28 1.99 -10.47 4.66
N LEU A 29 1.13 -10.60 3.64
CA LEU A 29 0.86 -11.86 2.99
C LEU A 29 2.14 -12.47 2.41
N TRP A 30 2.93 -11.66 1.69
CA TRP A 30 4.19 -12.10 1.11
C TRP A 30 5.21 -12.57 2.17
N ILE A 31 5.41 -11.78 3.22
CA ILE A 31 6.32 -12.12 4.32
C ILE A 31 5.84 -13.38 5.05
N SER A 32 4.53 -13.52 5.25
CA SER A 32 3.95 -14.70 5.91
C SER A 32 4.22 -15.99 5.12
N ILE A 33 4.13 -15.93 3.78
CA ILE A 33 4.50 -17.04 2.88
C ILE A 33 6.00 -17.35 3.02
N THR A 34 6.85 -16.32 3.00
CA THR A 34 8.31 -16.44 3.15
C THR A 34 8.69 -17.14 4.47
N ILE A 35 8.12 -16.69 5.59
CA ILE A 35 8.42 -17.22 6.92
C ILE A 35 7.90 -18.65 7.08
N ARG A 36 6.71 -18.95 6.54
CA ARG A 36 6.05 -20.24 6.75
C ARG A 36 6.67 -21.36 5.91
N LEU A 37 7.14 -21.06 4.71
CA LEU A 37 7.59 -22.06 3.74
C LEU A 37 9.13 -22.21 3.69
N GLY A 38 9.89 -21.31 4.30
CA GLY A 38 11.36 -21.42 4.36
C GLY A 38 12.02 -21.20 2.99
N GLU A 39 13.10 -21.92 2.71
CA GLU A 39 13.83 -21.88 1.42
C GLU A 39 13.05 -22.62 0.32
N ILE A 40 11.89 -22.10 -0.07
CA ILE A 40 11.22 -22.50 -1.31
C ILE A 40 11.80 -21.75 -2.51
N SER A 41 11.67 -22.35 -3.69
CA SER A 41 11.98 -21.66 -4.93
C SER A 41 11.12 -20.39 -5.08
N GLU A 42 11.68 -19.32 -5.64
CA GLU A 42 10.94 -18.07 -5.87
C GLU A 42 9.67 -18.29 -6.71
N ARG A 43 9.67 -19.26 -7.62
CA ARG A 43 8.47 -19.63 -8.40
C ARG A 43 7.36 -20.17 -7.51
N ASP A 44 7.68 -21.11 -6.63
CA ASP A 44 6.69 -21.70 -5.71
C ASP A 44 6.14 -20.65 -4.74
N GLN A 45 6.98 -19.67 -4.38
CA GLN A 45 6.56 -18.54 -3.55
C GLN A 45 5.56 -17.64 -4.30
N ILE A 46 5.84 -17.31 -5.56
CA ILE A 46 4.93 -16.52 -6.40
C ILE A 46 3.62 -17.28 -6.65
N ASP A 47 3.67 -18.58 -6.95
CA ASP A 47 2.47 -19.38 -7.19
C ASP A 47 1.61 -19.49 -5.94
N THR A 48 2.24 -19.66 -4.78
CA THR A 48 1.55 -19.63 -3.48
C THR A 48 0.93 -18.27 -3.23
N PHE A 49 1.65 -17.18 -3.49
CA PHE A 49 1.10 -15.82 -3.35
C PHE A 49 -0.10 -15.60 -4.27
N LEU A 50 0.00 -16.02 -5.54
CA LEU A 50 -1.07 -15.93 -6.52
C LEU A 50 -2.26 -16.83 -6.20
N SER A 51 -2.10 -17.88 -5.40
CA SER A 51 -3.20 -18.75 -4.95
C SER A 51 -4.20 -18.05 -4.02
N TYR A 52 -3.80 -16.97 -3.35
CA TYR A 52 -4.68 -16.16 -2.52
C TYR A 52 -5.60 -15.21 -3.31
N PHE A 53 -5.39 -15.09 -4.63
CA PHE A 53 -6.15 -14.18 -5.49
C PHE A 53 -7.09 -14.96 -6.42
N PRO A 54 -8.27 -14.39 -6.72
CA PRO A 54 -9.15 -14.96 -7.74
C PRO A 54 -8.47 -14.91 -9.12
N ALA A 55 -8.85 -15.84 -10.00
CA ALA A 55 -8.23 -16.02 -11.32
C ALA A 55 -8.14 -14.73 -12.17
N ILE A 56 -9.09 -13.82 -12.01
CA ILE A 56 -9.19 -12.54 -12.74
C ILE A 56 -8.03 -11.59 -12.40
N ILE A 57 -7.47 -11.69 -11.19
CA ILE A 57 -6.43 -10.77 -10.67
C ILE A 57 -5.10 -11.50 -10.49
N ARG A 58 -4.96 -12.70 -11.06
CA ARG A 58 -3.83 -13.61 -10.84
C ARG A 58 -2.60 -13.26 -11.70
N HIS A 59 -2.25 -11.99 -11.72
CA HIS A 59 -1.09 -11.46 -12.44
C HIS A 59 -0.13 -10.82 -11.45
N TYR A 60 1.02 -11.47 -11.22
CA TYR A 60 2.00 -11.04 -10.21
C TYR A 60 2.43 -9.58 -10.40
N SER A 61 2.96 -9.25 -11.59
CA SER A 61 3.37 -7.88 -11.91
C SER A 61 2.21 -6.89 -11.80
N GLY A 62 0.98 -7.30 -12.14
CA GLY A 62 -0.21 -6.47 -12.00
C GLY A 62 -0.52 -6.12 -10.54
N ILE A 63 -0.44 -7.10 -9.63
CA ILE A 63 -0.64 -6.90 -8.19
C ILE A 63 0.45 -5.98 -7.62
N ILE A 64 1.71 -6.17 -8.01
CA ILE A 64 2.84 -5.35 -7.55
C ILE A 64 2.70 -3.90 -8.06
N ILE A 65 2.37 -3.69 -9.34
CA ILE A 65 2.15 -2.35 -9.91
C ILE A 65 0.97 -1.66 -9.22
N PHE A 66 -0.13 -2.38 -8.98
CA PHE A 66 -1.28 -1.86 -8.26
C PHE A 66 -0.91 -1.43 -6.83
N SER A 67 -0.11 -2.24 -6.14
CA SER A 67 0.45 -1.92 -4.80
C SER A 67 1.25 -0.61 -4.82
N ILE A 68 2.12 -0.41 -5.80
CA ILE A 68 2.90 0.83 -5.99
C ILE A 68 1.98 2.03 -6.21
N ILE A 69 0.96 1.90 -7.07
CA ILE A 69 -0.01 2.97 -7.34
C ILE A 69 -0.75 3.35 -6.04
N CYS A 70 -1.19 2.37 -5.25
CA CYS A 70 -1.81 2.62 -3.95
C CYS A 70 -0.87 3.38 -3.00
N CYS A 71 0.41 3.01 -2.92
CA CYS A 71 1.41 3.72 -2.12
C CYS A 71 1.56 5.19 -2.56
N VAL A 72 1.64 5.46 -3.87
CA VAL A 72 1.76 6.82 -4.40
C VAL A 72 0.52 7.66 -4.09
N VAL A 73 -0.68 7.08 -4.25
CA VAL A 73 -1.94 7.76 -3.93
C VAL A 73 -2.04 8.03 -2.42
N ALA A 74 -1.67 7.07 -1.58
CA ALA A 74 -1.64 7.23 -0.12
C ALA A 74 -0.68 8.35 0.30
N MET A 75 0.53 8.39 -0.28
CA MET A 75 1.51 9.46 -0.04
C MET A 75 0.96 10.84 -0.44
N TYR A 76 0.35 10.94 -1.62
CA TYR A 76 -0.22 12.21 -2.08
C TYR A 76 -1.32 12.72 -1.15
N LEU A 77 -2.23 11.83 -0.72
CA LEU A 77 -3.29 12.18 0.22
C LEU A 77 -2.74 12.51 1.62
N ALA A 78 -1.71 11.80 2.07
CA ALA A 78 -1.03 12.07 3.32
C ALA A 78 -0.35 13.44 3.31
N ALA A 79 0.40 13.77 2.24
CA ALA A 79 1.02 15.07 2.00
C ALA A 79 0.00 16.22 2.10
N LYS A 80 -1.18 16.05 1.50
CA LYS A 80 -2.26 17.04 1.56
C LYS A 80 -2.85 17.22 2.97
N SER A 81 -2.80 16.20 3.81
CA SER A 81 -3.34 16.22 5.18
C SER A 81 -2.38 16.85 6.22
N PHE A 82 -1.09 17.03 5.93
CA PHE A 82 -0.10 17.62 6.85
C PHE A 82 -0.42 19.06 7.29
N LYS A 83 -1.26 19.79 6.55
CA LYS A 83 -1.67 21.17 6.89
C LYS A 83 -2.51 21.31 8.16
N LYS A 84 -2.84 20.21 8.87
CA LYS A 84 -3.63 20.23 10.11
C LYS A 84 -2.76 20.46 11.36
N LYS A 85 -3.32 21.06 12.42
CA LYS A 85 -2.64 21.34 13.69
C LYS A 85 -2.56 20.14 14.66
N LEU A 86 -3.26 19.04 14.41
CA LEU A 86 -3.27 17.89 15.32
C LEU A 86 -1.99 17.06 15.18
N LEU A 87 -1.16 17.09 16.22
CA LEU A 87 0.12 16.38 16.32
C LEU A 87 0.03 14.85 16.04
N PRO A 88 -0.89 14.07 16.64
CA PRO A 88 -0.97 12.63 16.40
C PRO A 88 -1.32 12.30 14.94
N LEU A 89 -2.14 13.13 14.30
CA LEU A 89 -2.51 12.92 12.91
C LEU A 89 -1.33 13.17 11.96
N ARG A 90 -0.46 14.13 12.26
CA ARG A 90 0.77 14.35 11.47
C ARG A 90 1.72 13.17 11.58
N ILE A 91 1.88 12.61 12.79
CA ILE A 91 2.69 11.41 13.01
C ILE A 91 2.15 10.25 12.17
N ALA A 92 0.83 10.00 12.21
CA ALA A 92 0.22 8.95 11.40
C ALA A 92 0.44 9.15 9.89
N MET A 93 0.28 10.39 9.38
CA MET A 93 0.55 10.69 7.96
C MET A 93 2.02 10.50 7.60
N PHE A 94 2.93 10.86 8.50
CA PHE A 94 4.36 10.66 8.31
C PHE A 94 4.73 9.18 8.25
N LEU A 95 4.14 8.36 9.12
CA LEU A 95 4.29 6.90 9.07
C LEU A 95 3.73 6.31 7.76
N VAL A 96 2.60 6.81 7.27
CA VAL A 96 2.05 6.40 5.96
C VAL A 96 3.03 6.72 4.84
N VAL A 97 3.66 7.91 4.85
CA VAL A 97 4.64 8.29 3.83
C VAL A 97 5.89 7.41 3.90
N ILE A 98 6.49 7.25 5.08
CA ILE A 98 7.68 6.40 5.25
C ILE A 98 7.36 4.95 4.87
N GLY A 99 6.25 4.41 5.37
CA GLY A 99 5.80 3.06 5.06
C GLY A 99 5.56 2.88 3.56
N SER A 100 4.95 3.86 2.89
CA SER A 100 4.74 3.81 1.44
C SER A 100 6.05 3.80 0.68
N ILE A 101 7.04 4.62 1.08
CA ILE A 101 8.37 4.61 0.46
C ILE A 101 9.03 3.23 0.62
N PHE A 102 9.02 2.67 1.83
CA PHE A 102 9.56 1.34 2.09
C PHE A 102 8.88 0.27 1.23
N LEU A 103 7.55 0.27 1.17
CA LEU A 103 6.78 -0.65 0.35
C LEU A 103 7.04 -0.46 -1.14
N ILE A 104 7.23 0.77 -1.63
CA ILE A 104 7.59 1.03 -3.03
C ILE A 104 8.95 0.38 -3.35
N PHE A 105 9.97 0.60 -2.52
CA PHE A 105 11.28 -0.03 -2.73
C PHE A 105 11.19 -1.56 -2.70
N PHE A 106 10.44 -2.12 -1.74
CA PHE A 106 10.20 -3.55 -1.65
C PHE A 106 9.54 -4.09 -2.93
N ASN A 107 8.47 -3.44 -3.40
CA ASN A 107 7.75 -3.86 -4.61
C ASN A 107 8.65 -3.74 -5.86
N ILE A 108 9.47 -2.70 -5.98
CA ILE A 108 10.41 -2.54 -7.10
C ILE A 108 11.45 -3.66 -7.10
N SER A 109 12.03 -3.99 -5.94
CA SER A 109 13.02 -5.08 -5.83
C SER A 109 12.48 -6.47 -6.19
N ARG A 110 11.15 -6.61 -6.30
CA ARG A 110 10.47 -7.85 -6.68
C ARG A 110 9.97 -7.83 -8.12
N LEU A 111 10.02 -6.66 -8.77
CA LEU A 111 9.67 -6.50 -10.17
C LEU A 111 10.90 -6.65 -11.09
N VAL A 112 12.07 -6.26 -10.58
CA VAL A 112 13.39 -6.43 -11.21
C VAL A 112 13.90 -7.85 -10.94
#